data_AF-A0A662J6R9-F1
#
_entry.id   AF-A0A662J6R9-F1
#
_cell.length_a   1.000
_cell.length_b   1.000
_cell.length_c   1.000
_cell.angle_alpha   90.00
_cell.angle_beta   90.00
_cell.angle_gamma   90.00
#
_symmetry.space_group_name_H-M   'P 1'
#
loop_
_entity.id
_entity.type
_entity.pdbx_description
1 polymer ?
#
loop_
_entity_poly.entity_id
_entity_poly.type
_entity_poly.pdbx_seq_one_letter_code
_entity_poly.pdbx_strand_id
1 'polypeptide(L)'
;MARIAVLDRDRCKPSKCSQECYRFCPRVRIGDKTITFEDPSGKPRISEELCSGCGICVKKCPFKALWIVNLPEELEGECSFSYGVNAFRLYRLPVPKEGSVLGLIGQNGVGKSTALRILAGELKPT
;
A
#
# COMPACT_ATOMS: atom_id res chain seq x y z
N MET A 1 -7.83 -1.97 -4.91
CA MET A 1 -6.84 -1.33 -4.04
C MET A 1 -6.41 -0.02 -4.67
N ALA A 2 -7.03 1.07 -4.25
CA ALA A 2 -6.72 2.41 -4.70
C ALA A 2 -5.30 2.76 -4.29
N ARG A 3 -4.55 3.32 -5.23
CA ARG A 3 -3.15 3.71 -5.02
C ARG A 3 -3.02 5.13 -5.52
N ILE A 4 -2.41 5.99 -4.72
CA ILE A 4 -2.16 7.37 -5.13
C ILE A 4 -0.68 7.51 -5.47
N ALA A 5 -0.40 7.98 -6.68
CA ALA A 5 0.94 8.29 -7.13
C ALA A 5 1.13 9.81 -7.18
N VAL A 6 1.91 10.35 -6.24
CA VAL A 6 2.18 11.79 -6.15
C VAL A 6 3.55 12.09 -6.76
N LEU A 7 3.59 13.07 -7.66
CA LEU A 7 4.82 13.63 -8.23
C LEU A 7 5.00 15.07 -7.76
N ASP A 8 6.09 15.34 -7.04
CA ASP A 8 6.59 16.70 -6.81
C ASP A 8 7.18 17.24 -8.12
N ARG A 9 6.44 18.16 -8.74
CA ARG A 9 6.83 18.77 -10.02
C ARG A 9 8.08 19.64 -9.90
N ASP A 10 8.37 20.21 -8.73
CA ASP A 10 9.50 21.15 -8.55
C ASP A 10 10.80 20.40 -8.32
N ARG A 11 10.72 19.27 -7.61
CA ARG A 11 11.86 18.37 -7.40
C ARG A 11 12.17 17.51 -8.62
N CYS A 12 11.16 17.14 -9.40
CA CYS A 12 11.36 16.30 -10.57
C CYS A 12 12.11 17.04 -11.69
N LYS A 13 13.35 16.61 -11.97
CA LYS A 13 14.19 17.14 -13.05
C LYS A 13 14.57 16.03 -14.05
N PRO A 14 13.69 15.69 -15.01
CA PRO A 14 13.90 14.60 -15.97
C PRO A 14 15.18 14.74 -16.80
N SER A 15 15.61 15.97 -17.09
CA SER A 15 16.85 16.26 -17.82
C SER A 15 18.12 15.93 -17.03
N LYS A 16 18.02 15.81 -15.70
CA LYS A 16 19.14 15.53 -14.79
C LYS A 16 19.07 14.12 -14.18
N CYS A 17 18.11 13.31 -14.61
CA CYS A 17 18.01 11.93 -14.18
C CYS A 17 17.94 11.00 -15.39
N SER A 18 18.31 9.74 -15.20
CA SER A 18 18.32 8.74 -16.27
C SER A 18 16.96 8.05 -16.43
N GLN A 19 15.86 8.75 -16.10
CA GLN A 19 14.50 8.21 -16.05
C GLN A 19 14.42 6.92 -15.20
N GLU A 20 15.05 6.93 -14.00
CA GLU A 20 15.15 5.75 -13.15
C GLU A 20 13.77 5.23 -12.74
N CYS A 21 12.79 6.11 -12.56
CA CYS A 21 11.41 5.73 -12.27
C CYS A 21 10.84 4.77 -13.33
N TYR A 22 11.08 5.03 -14.62
CA TYR A 22 10.67 4.19 -15.74
C TYR A 22 11.54 2.93 -15.84
N ARG A 23 12.87 3.09 -15.89
CA ARG A 23 13.82 1.98 -16.11
C ARG A 23 13.78 0.90 -15.02
N PHE A 24 13.48 1.26 -13.78
CA PHE A 24 13.43 0.33 -12.65
C PHE A 24 12.00 -0.12 -12.28
N CYS A 25 10.96 0.41 -12.93
CA CYS A 25 9.59 -0.03 -12.65
C CYS A 25 9.40 -1.48 -13.16
N PRO A 26 9.02 -2.44 -12.30
CA PRO A 26 8.80 -3.83 -12.73
C PRO A 26 7.69 -3.97 -13.75
N ARG A 27 6.60 -3.21 -13.61
CA ARG A 27 5.44 -3.26 -14.52
C ARG A 27 5.81 -2.77 -15.92
N VAL A 28 6.59 -1.69 -16.00
CA VAL A 28 7.15 -1.21 -17.28
C VAL A 28 8.05 -2.25 -17.93
N ARG A 29 8.90 -2.94 -17.15
CA ARG A 29 9.77 -4.01 -17.68
C ARG A 29 9.01 -5.22 -18.21
N ILE A 30 7.81 -5.48 -17.68
CA ILE A 30 6.90 -6.53 -18.17
C ILE A 30 6.19 -6.09 -19.45
N GLY A 31 6.23 -4.79 -19.80
CA GLY A 31 5.61 -4.22 -21.00
C GLY A 31 4.40 -3.33 -20.72
N ASP A 32 4.01 -3.14 -19.46
CA ASP A 32 2.88 -2.27 -19.13
C ASP A 32 3.22 -0.79 -19.28
N LYS A 33 2.23 0.00 -19.69
CA LYS A 33 2.33 1.47 -19.75
C LYS A 33 2.08 2.12 -18.38
N THR A 34 2.67 1.58 -17.32
CA THR A 34 2.49 2.09 -15.96
C THR A 34 3.08 3.48 -15.77
N ILE A 35 4.17 3.81 -16.48
CA ILE A 35 4.81 5.13 -16.44
C ILE A 35 4.97 5.61 -17.89
N THR A 36 4.39 6.75 -18.22
CA THR A 36 4.49 7.37 -19.55
C THR A 36 5.05 8.79 -19.45
N PHE A 37 5.54 9.32 -20.57
CA PHE A 37 6.11 10.67 -20.67
C PHE A 37 5.37 11.47 -21.75
N GLU A 38 4.05 11.60 -21.59
CA GLU A 38 3.17 12.25 -22.56
C GLU A 38 3.18 13.79 -22.46
N ASP A 39 3.68 14.33 -21.35
CA ASP A 39 3.66 15.76 -21.07
C ASP A 39 4.81 16.50 -21.80
N PRO A 40 4.57 17.69 -22.38
CA PRO A 40 5.62 18.49 -23.04
C PRO A 40 6.79 18.85 -22.11
N SER A 41 6.56 18.88 -20.79
CA SER A 41 7.63 19.10 -19.80
C SER A 41 8.57 17.91 -19.62
N GLY A 42 8.31 16.77 -20.27
CA GLY A 42 9.09 15.54 -20.15
C GLY A 42 8.98 14.88 -18.77
N LYS A 43 8.01 15.28 -17.94
CA LYS A 43 7.78 14.72 -16.61
C LYS A 43 7.02 13.39 -16.70
N PRO A 44 7.30 12.44 -15.80
CA PRO A 44 6.64 11.14 -15.81
C PRO A 44 5.18 11.27 -15.34
N ARG A 45 4.27 10.56 -16.00
CA ARG A 45 2.90 10.31 -15.55
C ARG A 45 2.80 8.85 -15.13
N ILE A 46 2.32 8.60 -13.91
CA ILE A 46 2.16 7.25 -13.37
C ILE A 46 0.68 6.89 -13.42
N SER A 47 0.35 5.77 -14.04
CA SER A 47 -1.00 5.19 -13.99
C SER A 47 -1.19 4.49 -12.65
N GLU A 48 -2.12 5.00 -11.85
CA GLU A 48 -2.47 4.46 -10.53
C GLU A 48 -3.11 3.07 -10.61
N GLU A 49 -3.85 2.81 -11.69
CA GLU A 49 -4.49 1.52 -11.96
C GLU A 49 -3.47 0.41 -12.25
N LEU A 50 -2.48 0.70 -13.09
CA LEU A 50 -1.46 -0.27 -13.50
C LEU A 50 -0.30 -0.40 -12.48
N CYS A 51 -0.15 0.58 -11.60
CA CYS A 51 0.94 0.60 -10.62
C CYS A 51 0.75 -0.46 -9.54
N SER A 52 1.74 -1.33 -9.32
CA SER A 52 1.66 -2.38 -8.30
C SER A 52 1.87 -1.90 -6.85
N GLY A 53 2.22 -0.63 -6.63
CA GLY A 53 2.48 -0.12 -5.27
C GLY A 53 3.86 -0.48 -4.70
N CYS A 54 4.76 -1.07 -5.49
CA CYS A 54 6.05 -1.61 -5.01
C CYS A 54 7.04 -0.57 -4.45
N GLY A 55 6.87 0.72 -4.77
CA GLY A 55 7.71 1.81 -4.26
C GLY A 55 9.16 1.85 -4.77
N ILE A 56 9.52 1.04 -5.79
CA ILE A 56 10.89 1.03 -6.36
C ILE A 56 11.24 2.38 -6.99
N CYS A 57 10.30 2.99 -7.72
CA CYS A 57 10.47 4.30 -8.33
C CYS A 57 10.73 5.40 -7.30
N VAL A 58 10.11 5.33 -6.12
CA VAL A 58 10.32 6.26 -4.99
C VAL A 58 11.74 6.14 -4.46
N LYS A 59 12.21 4.90 -4.23
CA LYS A 59 13.56 4.63 -3.72
C LYS A 59 14.67 4.97 -4.72
N LYS A 60 14.42 4.76 -6.01
CA LYS A 60 15.41 4.96 -7.08
C LYS A 60 15.42 6.39 -7.63
N CYS A 61 14.42 7.21 -7.34
CA CYS A 61 14.41 8.61 -7.75
C CYS A 61 15.52 9.39 -7.03
N PRO A 62 16.54 9.93 -7.73
CA PRO A 62 17.63 10.68 -7.10
C PRO A 62 17.15 11.96 -6.42
N PHE A 63 16.04 12.54 -6.90
CA PHE A 63 15.45 13.77 -6.36
C PHE A 63 14.36 13.53 -5.30
N LYS A 64 14.05 12.27 -4.98
CA LYS A 64 12.94 11.89 -4.08
C LYS A 64 11.64 12.65 -4.39
N ALA A 65 11.33 12.78 -5.68
CA ALA A 65 10.20 13.55 -6.18
C ALA A 65 8.90 12.73 -6.30
N LEU A 66 8.93 11.45 -5.92
CA LEU A 66 7.81 10.52 -6.09
C LEU A 66 7.37 9.98 -4.73
N TRP A 67 6.06 9.84 -4.55
CA TRP A 67 5.47 9.05 -3.47
C TRP A 67 4.40 8.13 -4.02
N ILE A 68 4.35 6.93 -3.47
CA ILE A 68 3.31 5.94 -3.76
C ILE A 68 2.64 5.64 -2.42
N VAL A 69 1.36 5.97 -2.34
CA VAL A 69 0.53 5.70 -1.16
C VAL A 69 -0.44 4.59 -1.54
N ASN A 70 -0.35 3.47 -0.84
CA ASN A 70 -1.35 2.42 -0.96
C ASN A 70 -2.49 2.78 -0.02
N LEU A 71 -3.66 3.11 -0.56
CA LEU A 71 -4.82 3.36 0.27
C LEU A 71 -5.35 2.03 0.81
N PRO A 72 -5.72 1.99 2.10
CA PRO A 72 -6.44 0.84 2.64
C PRO A 72 -7.81 0.78 1.98
N GLU A 73 -8.16 -0.37 1.42
CA GLU A 73 -9.53 -0.70 1.05
C GLU A 73 -10.06 -1.75 2.02
N GLU A 74 -11.37 -1.75 2.20
CA GLU A 74 -12.06 -2.77 2.95
C GLU A 74 -11.86 -4.14 2.26
N LEU A 75 -11.49 -5.17 3.04
CA LEU A 75 -11.39 -6.52 2.51
C LEU A 75 -12.80 -7.09 2.35
N GLU A 76 -13.27 -7.23 1.11
CA GLU A 76 -14.56 -7.87 0.81
C GLU A 76 -14.57 -9.32 1.31
N GLY A 77 -15.57 -9.69 2.11
CA GLY A 77 -15.81 -11.08 2.54
C GLY A 77 -15.00 -11.61 3.72
N GLU A 78 -14.14 -10.79 4.36
CA GLU A 78 -13.26 -11.26 5.45
C GLU A 78 -13.45 -10.53 6.79
N CYS A 79 -14.62 -9.91 6.99
CA CYS A 79 -14.95 -9.29 8.26
C CYS A 79 -15.09 -10.39 9.32
N SER A 80 -14.17 -10.42 10.30
CA SER A 80 -14.23 -11.36 11.42
C SER A 80 -15.05 -10.82 12.57
N PHE A 81 -15.13 -9.49 12.72
CA PHE A 81 -15.87 -8.85 13.80
C PHE A 81 -16.19 -7.39 13.47
N SER A 82 -17.36 -6.93 13.89
CA SER A 82 -17.77 -5.52 13.81
C SER A 82 -18.42 -5.08 15.11
N TYR A 83 -18.09 -3.88 15.60
CA TYR A 83 -18.79 -3.26 16.73
C TYR A 83 -20.17 -2.68 16.34
N GLY A 84 -20.55 -2.70 15.06
CA GLY A 84 -21.84 -2.21 14.57
C GLY A 84 -21.74 -1.41 13.27
N VAL A 85 -22.83 -0.71 12.92
CA VAL A 85 -22.88 0.18 11.76
C VAL A 85 -21.96 1.38 12.00
N ASN A 86 -21.12 1.73 11.02
CA ASN A 86 -20.13 2.82 11.10
C ASN A 86 -19.13 2.71 12.27
N ALA A 87 -18.91 1.51 12.78
CA ALA A 87 -17.96 1.24 13.84
C ALA A 87 -16.70 0.53 13.31
N PHE A 88 -15.71 0.35 14.19
CA PHE A 88 -14.52 -0.41 13.88
C PHE A 88 -14.85 -1.85 13.46
N ARG A 89 -14.20 -2.30 12.38
CA ARG A 89 -14.27 -3.66 11.85
C ARG A 89 -12.90 -4.29 11.86
N LEU A 90 -12.84 -5.55 12.27
CA LEU A 90 -11.63 -6.35 12.27
C LEU A 90 -11.71 -7.39 11.15
N TYR A 91 -10.67 -7.45 10.33
CA TYR A 91 -10.54 -8.41 9.24
C TYR A 91 -9.44 -9.40 9.56
N ARG A 92 -9.76 -10.69 9.39
CA ARG A 92 -8.94 -11.84 9.76
C ARG A 92 -8.60 -11.88 11.26
N LEU A 93 -8.17 -13.05 11.71
CA LEU A 93 -7.62 -13.25 13.04
C LEU A 93 -6.23 -13.87 12.96
N PRO A 94 -5.30 -13.49 13.86
CA PRO A 94 -4.04 -14.20 14.00
C PRO A 94 -4.31 -15.63 14.47
N VAL A 95 -3.72 -16.62 13.79
CA VAL A 95 -3.85 -18.04 14.17
C VAL A 95 -2.59 -18.47 14.90
N PRO A 96 -2.63 -18.63 16.24
CA PRO A 96 -1.48 -19.13 16.99
C PRO A 96 -1.14 -20.56 16.59
N LYS A 97 0.15 -20.90 16.59
CA LYS A 97 0.64 -22.26 16.34
C LYS A 97 1.25 -22.83 17.61
N GLU A 98 0.91 -24.07 17.93
CA GLU A 98 1.46 -24.78 19.08
C GLU A 98 2.99 -24.85 19.01
N GLY A 99 3.62 -24.75 20.19
CA GLY A 99 5.09 -24.78 20.30
C GLY A 99 5.82 -23.54 19.80
N SER A 100 5.11 -22.46 19.45
CA SER A 100 5.72 -21.21 18.96
C SER A 100 5.10 -19.96 19.60
N VAL A 101 5.89 -18.89 19.71
CA VAL A 101 5.42 -17.58 20.19
C VAL A 101 5.02 -16.73 18.99
N LEU A 102 3.75 -16.31 18.94
CA LEU A 102 3.24 -15.41 17.90
C LEU A 102 3.37 -13.94 18.32
N GLY A 103 4.18 -13.18 17.60
CA GLY A 103 4.26 -11.73 17.77
C GLY A 103 3.17 -10.99 16.99
N LEU A 104 2.41 -10.11 17.66
CA LEU A 104 1.40 -9.26 17.03
C LEU A 104 1.81 -7.78 17.09
N ILE A 105 2.21 -7.20 15.96
CA ILE A 105 2.74 -5.83 15.86
C ILE A 105 1.87 -5.01 14.91
N GLY A 106 1.63 -3.74 15.26
CA GLY A 106 0.88 -2.80 14.44
C GLY A 106 0.62 -1.49 15.17
N GLN A 107 0.19 -0.45 14.47
CA GLN A 107 -0.14 0.85 15.07
C GLN A 107 -1.32 0.77 16.05
N ASN A 108 -1.52 1.80 16.87
CA ASN A 108 -2.70 1.86 17.74
C ASN A 108 -3.98 2.00 16.90
N GLY A 109 -5.07 1.39 17.35
CA GLY A 109 -6.36 1.42 16.63
C GLY A 109 -6.55 0.38 15.52
N VAL A 110 -5.54 -0.46 15.22
CA VAL A 110 -5.65 -1.50 14.16
C VAL A 110 -6.37 -2.79 14.59
N GLY A 111 -6.90 -2.86 15.82
CA GLY A 111 -7.66 -4.02 16.31
C GLY A 111 -6.86 -5.10 17.06
N LYS A 112 -5.60 -4.85 17.46
CA LYS A 112 -4.78 -5.83 18.21
C LYS A 112 -5.46 -6.34 19.48
N SER A 113 -5.96 -5.42 20.32
CA SER A 113 -6.66 -5.78 21.56
C SER A 113 -7.98 -6.50 21.26
N THR A 114 -8.71 -6.09 20.23
CA THR A 114 -9.94 -6.77 19.79
C THR A 114 -9.66 -8.21 19.35
N ALA A 115 -8.60 -8.45 18.57
CA ALA A 115 -8.20 -9.79 18.14
C ALA A 115 -7.87 -10.71 19.33
N LEU A 116 -7.13 -10.21 20.33
CA LEU A 116 -6.79 -10.97 21.53
C LEU A 116 -8.04 -11.33 22.36
N ARG A 117 -8.99 -10.40 22.49
CA ARG A 117 -10.25 -10.65 23.22
C ARG A 117 -11.14 -11.68 22.50
N ILE A 118 -11.11 -11.71 21.16
CA ILE A 118 -11.80 -12.75 20.39
C ILE A 118 -11.13 -14.11 20.62
N LEU A 119 -9.80 -14.19 20.53
CA LEU A 119 -9.05 -15.44 20.79
C LEU A 119 -9.20 -15.94 22.24
N ALA A 120 -9.34 -15.03 23.20
CA ALA A 120 -9.63 -15.36 24.60
C ALA A 120 -11.09 -15.80 24.84
N GLY A 121 -11.97 -15.69 23.83
CA GLY A 121 -13.39 -16.01 23.94
C GLY A 121 -14.25 -14.95 24.64
N GLU A 122 -13.68 -13.79 24.99
CA GLU A 122 -14.41 -12.67 25.60
C GLU A 122 -15.33 -11.95 24.61
N LEU A 123 -14.96 -11.92 23.34
CA LEU A 123 -15.74 -11.35 22.24
C LEU A 123 -16.07 -12.44 21.22
N LYS A 124 -17.32 -12.50 20.79
CA LYS A 124 -17.75 -13.44 19.75
C LYS A 124 -17.58 -12.80 18.37
N PRO A 125 -16.98 -13.51 17.39
CA PRO A 125 -17.00 -13.11 15.98
C PRO A 125 -18.42 -12.80 15.49
N THR A 126 -18.55 -11.87 14.54
CA THR A 126 -19.83 -11.48 13.93
C THR A 126 -20.10 -12.28 12.66
#